data_AF-A0A936MUW3-F1
#
_entry.id   AF-A0A936MUW3-F1
#
_cell.length_a   1.000
_cell.length_b   1.000
_cell.length_c   1.000
_cell.angle_alpha   90.00
_cell.angle_beta   90.00
_cell.angle_gamma   90.00
#
_symmetry.space_group_name_H-M   'P 1'
#
loop_
_entity.id
_entity.type
_entity.pdbx_description
1 polymer ?
#
loop_
_entity_poly.entity_id
_entity_poly.type
_entity_poly.pdbx_seq_one_letter_code
_entity_poly.pdbx_strand_id
1 'polypeptide(L)'
;MEKVSLTYFVDFVLRSGTPKITGVREYKMRKDELSSDFYRPIREGILTMHRRGACESMLDEILAGQNDDKRRRIYPHVAAGYRKFLASGDKRWFAPPQGEIQLGPLVVNLNPEVGFLIGRKPHLVKLYFRQEPLTSKRSSIVLALLAAGLGRSYPEHVFAMLDVQRGKLHTTEAPHNPRLEMLLRGEAASFSTIYAAL
;
A
#
# COMPACT_ATOMS: atom_id res chain seq x y z
N MET A 1 -15.03 8.71 -15.24
CA MET A 1 -13.62 8.86 -14.83
C MET A 1 -13.22 7.58 -14.15
N GLU A 2 -12.16 6.91 -14.60
CA GLU A 2 -11.80 5.60 -14.05
C GLU A 2 -11.08 5.76 -12.71
N LYS A 3 -11.41 4.87 -11.78
CA LYS A 3 -10.86 4.87 -10.41
C LYS A 3 -10.19 3.52 -10.15
N VAL A 4 -8.93 3.58 -9.71
CA VAL A 4 -8.09 2.39 -9.45
C VAL A 4 -7.48 2.45 -8.04
N SER A 5 -7.12 1.28 -7.49
CA SER A 5 -6.37 1.24 -6.24
C SER A 5 -4.90 1.62 -6.46
N LEU A 6 -4.27 2.22 -5.44
CA LEU A 6 -2.83 2.50 -5.45
C LEU A 6 -1.99 1.26 -5.79
N THR A 7 -2.29 0.12 -5.14
CA THR A 7 -1.54 -1.12 -5.35
C THR A 7 -1.60 -1.58 -6.80
N TYR A 8 -2.79 -1.56 -7.40
CA TYR A 8 -2.97 -1.95 -8.79
C TYR A 8 -2.26 -0.99 -9.75
N PHE A 9 -2.42 0.33 -9.55
CA PHE A 9 -1.74 1.31 -10.40
C PHE A 9 -0.22 1.18 -10.36
N VAL A 10 0.35 0.96 -9.16
CA VAL A 10 1.80 0.72 -9.00
C VAL A 10 2.22 -0.56 -9.72
N ASP A 11 1.44 -1.64 -9.63
CA ASP A 11 1.73 -2.87 -10.37
C ASP A 11 1.68 -2.65 -11.89
N PHE A 12 0.75 -1.83 -12.39
CA PHE A 12 0.69 -1.45 -13.80
C PHE A 12 1.94 -0.65 -14.24
N VAL A 13 2.31 0.39 -13.48
CA VAL A 13 3.49 1.23 -13.76
C VAL A 13 4.79 0.42 -13.80
N LEU A 14 4.86 -0.65 -12.99
CA LEU A 14 6.05 -1.51 -12.94
C LEU A 14 6.14 -2.51 -14.11
N ARG A 15 5.07 -2.74 -14.86
CA ARG A 15 5.08 -3.59 -16.07
C ARG A 15 5.66 -2.82 -17.26
N SER A 16 6.17 -3.54 -18.26
CA SER A 16 6.69 -2.97 -19.51
C SER A 16 6.11 -3.69 -20.72
N GLY A 17 5.78 -2.97 -21.80
CA GLY A 17 5.31 -3.54 -23.06
C GLY A 17 3.92 -4.18 -22.98
N THR A 18 3.73 -5.29 -23.71
CA THR A 18 2.44 -6.01 -23.82
C THR A 18 1.83 -6.49 -22.48
N PRO A 19 2.60 -6.84 -21.43
CA PRO A 19 2.06 -7.09 -20.09
C PRO A 19 1.18 -5.98 -19.49
N LYS A 20 1.37 -4.72 -19.91
CA LYS A 20 0.46 -3.62 -19.53
C LYS A 20 -0.94 -3.87 -20.10
N ILE A 21 -1.05 -4.21 -21.39
CA ILE A 21 -2.33 -4.49 -22.05
C ILE A 21 -3.06 -5.66 -21.36
N THR A 22 -2.35 -6.76 -21.11
CA THR A 22 -2.92 -7.92 -20.39
C THR A 22 -3.41 -7.52 -19.00
N GLY A 23 -2.62 -6.71 -18.27
CA GLY A 23 -3.01 -6.25 -16.94
C GLY A 23 -4.26 -5.38 -16.91
N VAL A 24 -4.41 -4.50 -17.90
CA VAL A 24 -5.63 -3.68 -18.02
C VAL A 24 -6.83 -4.54 -18.41
N ARG A 25 -6.65 -5.51 -19.32
CA ARG A 25 -7.71 -6.47 -19.68
C ARG A 25 -8.18 -7.26 -18.47
N GLU A 26 -7.25 -7.85 -17.70
CA GLU A 26 -7.55 -8.57 -16.47
C GLU A 26 -8.29 -7.69 -15.47
N TYR A 27 -7.85 -6.44 -15.30
CA TYR A 27 -8.52 -5.47 -14.43
C TYR A 27 -9.94 -5.16 -14.88
N LYS A 28 -10.17 -4.96 -16.18
CA LYS A 28 -11.48 -4.66 -16.73
C LYS A 28 -12.44 -5.84 -16.58
N MET A 29 -11.97 -7.06 -16.87
CA MET A 29 -12.77 -8.29 -16.79
C MET A 29 -13.06 -8.73 -15.35
N ARG A 30 -12.09 -8.54 -14.45
CA ARG A 30 -12.14 -9.11 -13.09
C ARG A 30 -12.20 -8.05 -12.02
N LYS A 31 -12.65 -6.82 -12.33
CA LYS A 31 -12.67 -5.69 -11.38
C LYS A 31 -13.37 -6.07 -10.06
N ASP A 32 -14.45 -6.84 -10.16
CA ASP A 32 -15.24 -7.29 -9.01
C ASP A 32 -14.62 -8.51 -8.29
N GLU A 33 -13.92 -9.40 -9.00
CA GLU A 33 -13.27 -10.59 -8.45
C GLU A 33 -11.86 -10.34 -7.88
N LEU A 34 -11.16 -9.32 -8.39
CA LEU A 34 -9.86 -8.85 -7.88
C LEU A 34 -9.96 -8.31 -6.44
N SER A 35 -11.18 -8.24 -5.90
CA SER A 35 -11.49 -8.03 -4.48
C SER A 35 -11.10 -9.22 -3.57
N SER A 36 -10.80 -10.41 -4.15
CA SER A 36 -10.19 -11.55 -3.45
C SER A 36 -8.75 -11.21 -3.02
N ASP A 37 -8.66 -10.38 -1.99
CA ASP A 37 -7.39 -9.96 -1.43
C ASP A 37 -6.88 -11.02 -0.47
N PHE A 38 -5.89 -11.78 -0.93
CA PHE A 38 -5.24 -12.85 -0.15
C PHE A 38 -4.80 -12.38 1.24
N TYR A 39 -4.43 -11.10 1.42
CA TYR A 39 -3.93 -10.54 2.68
C TYR A 39 -5.01 -9.77 3.47
N ARG A 40 -6.25 -9.71 2.99
CA ARG A 40 -7.32 -8.94 3.66
C ARG A 40 -7.55 -9.38 5.11
N PRO A 41 -7.71 -10.67 5.46
CA PRO A 41 -7.94 -11.06 6.85
C PRO A 41 -6.87 -10.56 7.81
N ILE A 42 -5.59 -10.75 7.49
CA ILE A 42 -4.49 -10.28 8.35
C ILE A 42 -4.34 -8.75 8.35
N ARG A 43 -4.61 -8.09 7.21
CA ARG A 43 -4.61 -6.63 7.15
C ARG A 43 -5.71 -6.04 8.03
N GLU A 44 -6.95 -6.49 7.87
CA GLU A 44 -8.08 -6.03 8.69
C GLU A 44 -7.86 -6.35 10.17
N GLY A 45 -7.22 -7.47 10.46
CA GLY A 45 -6.68 -7.81 11.77
C GLY A 45 -5.80 -6.74 12.39
N ILE A 46 -4.72 -6.39 11.70
CA ILE A 46 -3.79 -5.33 12.10
C ILE A 46 -4.54 -4.01 12.34
N LEU A 47 -5.44 -3.64 11.43
CA LEU A 47 -6.23 -2.41 11.57
C LEU A 47 -7.15 -2.43 12.79
N THR A 48 -7.82 -3.55 13.02
CA THR A 48 -8.77 -3.73 14.13
C THR A 48 -8.04 -3.73 15.46
N MET A 49 -6.89 -4.40 15.53
CA MET A 49 -6.01 -4.41 16.71
C MET A 49 -5.68 -2.98 17.14
N HIS A 50 -5.20 -2.14 16.21
CA HIS A 50 -4.88 -0.75 16.50
C HIS A 50 -6.08 0.11 16.86
N ARG A 51 -7.19 0.01 16.11
CA ARG A 51 -8.41 0.77 16.40
C ARG A 51 -8.99 0.48 17.79
N ARG A 52 -8.79 -0.74 18.29
CA ARG A 52 -9.25 -1.18 19.63
C ARG A 52 -8.21 -0.94 20.73
N GLY A 53 -7.00 -0.49 20.40
CA GLY A 53 -5.89 -0.46 21.36
C GLY A 53 -5.53 -1.84 21.91
N ALA A 54 -5.79 -2.90 21.14
CA ALA A 54 -5.55 -4.28 21.55
C ALA A 54 -4.07 -4.66 21.45
N CYS A 55 -3.68 -5.69 22.20
CA CYS A 55 -2.34 -6.27 22.14
C CYS A 55 -2.09 -7.01 20.82
N GLU A 56 -0.82 -7.12 20.42
CA GLU A 56 -0.37 -7.87 19.24
C GLU A 56 -0.65 -9.39 19.29
N SER A 57 -1.05 -9.91 20.46
CA SER A 57 -1.58 -11.26 20.61
C SER A 57 -2.91 -11.45 19.88
N MET A 58 -3.68 -10.39 19.59
CA MET A 58 -4.88 -10.48 18.76
C MET A 58 -4.59 -11.08 17.37
N LEU A 59 -3.36 -10.93 16.87
CA LEU A 59 -2.98 -11.53 15.60
C LEU A 59 -2.98 -13.07 15.67
N ASP A 60 -2.78 -13.68 16.85
CA ASP A 60 -2.80 -15.14 17.01
C ASP A 60 -4.20 -15.72 16.78
N GLU A 61 -5.25 -15.00 17.15
CA GLU A 61 -6.65 -15.39 16.86
C GLU A 61 -6.89 -15.50 15.34
N ILE A 62 -6.31 -14.57 14.59
CA ILE A 62 -6.40 -14.56 13.13
C ILE A 62 -5.65 -15.74 12.54
N LEU A 63 -4.45 -16.04 13.06
CA LEU A 63 -3.66 -17.18 12.62
C LEU A 63 -4.38 -18.50 12.89
N ALA A 64 -4.94 -18.66 14.10
CA ALA A 64 -5.69 -19.85 14.50
C ALA A 64 -6.96 -20.06 13.67
N GLY A 65 -7.62 -18.99 13.24
CA GLY A 65 -8.83 -19.06 12.40
C GLY A 65 -8.58 -19.31 10.90
N GLN A 66 -7.33 -19.51 10.44
CA GLN A 66 -7.06 -19.72 9.01
C GLN A 66 -7.32 -21.15 8.56
N ASN A 67 -8.27 -21.33 7.63
CA ASN A 67 -8.56 -22.62 7.01
C ASN A 67 -7.84 -22.84 5.67
N ASP A 68 -7.25 -21.81 5.07
CA ASP A 68 -6.51 -21.91 3.82
C ASP A 68 -5.03 -22.27 4.08
N ASP A 69 -4.53 -23.35 3.46
CA ASP A 69 -3.18 -23.86 3.69
C ASP A 69 -2.09 -22.84 3.34
N LYS A 70 -2.31 -22.05 2.28
CA LYS A 70 -1.36 -21.00 1.88
C LYS A 70 -1.33 -19.88 2.90
N ARG A 71 -2.47 -19.45 3.45
CA ARG A 71 -2.52 -18.45 4.54
C ARG A 71 -1.87 -18.97 5.82
N ARG A 72 -2.15 -20.23 6.23
CA ARG A 72 -1.49 -20.85 7.39
C ARG A 72 0.03 -20.84 7.27
N ARG A 73 0.57 -21.01 6.06
CA ARG A 73 2.01 -20.91 5.81
C ARG A 73 2.54 -19.48 5.78
N ILE A 74 1.82 -18.53 5.18
CA ILE A 74 2.34 -17.18 4.91
C ILE A 74 2.10 -16.20 6.06
N TYR A 75 0.92 -16.23 6.67
CA TYR A 75 0.52 -15.25 7.68
C TYR A 75 1.39 -15.23 8.95
N PRO A 76 1.93 -16.36 9.44
CA PRO A 76 2.85 -16.32 10.57
C PRO A 76 4.08 -15.43 10.31
N HIS A 77 4.61 -15.41 9.09
CA HIS A 77 5.73 -14.53 8.73
C HIS A 77 5.32 -13.05 8.70
N VAL A 78 4.10 -12.76 8.25
CA VAL A 78 3.53 -11.40 8.29
C VAL A 78 3.35 -10.93 9.73
N ALA A 79 2.73 -11.75 10.58
CA ALA A 79 2.51 -11.43 11.99
C ALA A 79 3.84 -11.22 12.72
N ALA A 80 4.80 -12.14 12.56
CA ALA A 80 6.11 -12.04 13.19
C ALA A 80 6.88 -10.77 12.75
N GLY A 81 6.89 -10.46 11.46
CA GLY A 81 7.53 -9.26 10.95
C GLY A 81 6.85 -7.97 11.43
N TYR A 82 5.52 -7.98 11.57
CA TYR A 82 4.78 -6.85 12.13
C TYR A 82 5.08 -6.64 13.62
N ARG A 83 5.09 -7.71 14.43
CA ARG A 83 5.48 -7.67 15.85
C ARG A 83 6.89 -7.11 16.03
N LYS A 84 7.84 -7.60 15.22
CA LYS A 84 9.21 -7.07 15.19
C LYS A 84 9.23 -5.56 14.92
N PHE A 85 8.42 -5.09 13.97
CA PHE A 85 8.29 -3.66 13.73
C PHE A 85 7.71 -2.93 14.95
N LEU A 86 6.62 -3.40 15.56
CA LEU A 86 6.01 -2.76 16.73
C LEU A 86 6.97 -2.67 17.92
N ALA A 87 7.71 -3.75 18.21
CA ALA A 87 8.66 -3.81 19.31
C ALA A 87 9.86 -2.85 19.15
N SER A 88 10.11 -2.32 17.95
CA SER A 88 11.30 -1.52 17.63
C SER A 88 11.22 -0.05 18.08
N GLY A 89 11.19 0.22 19.39
CA GLY A 89 11.10 1.60 19.91
C GLY A 89 9.68 2.19 19.85
N ASP A 90 9.47 3.31 20.56
CA ASP A 90 8.12 3.85 20.83
C ASP A 90 7.37 4.27 19.56
N LYS A 91 6.12 3.81 19.45
CA LYS A 91 5.19 4.17 18.37
C LYS A 91 3.81 4.30 18.95
N ARG A 92 3.17 5.44 18.70
CA ARG A 92 1.76 5.64 19.04
C ARG A 92 0.95 5.60 17.77
N TRP A 93 -0.02 4.70 17.72
CA TRP A 93 -0.90 4.61 16.58
C TRP A 93 -1.84 5.83 16.49
N PHE A 94 -2.18 6.22 15.27
CA PHE A 94 -3.28 7.12 14.99
C PHE A 94 -4.01 6.68 13.71
N ALA A 95 -5.28 7.08 13.57
CA ALA A 95 -6.06 6.80 12.38
C ALA A 95 -5.50 7.58 11.18
N PRO A 96 -5.01 6.92 10.12
CA PRO A 96 -4.47 7.62 8.97
C PRO A 96 -5.60 8.24 8.13
N PRO A 97 -5.34 9.39 7.49
CA PRO A 97 -6.26 9.96 6.52
C PRO A 97 -6.27 9.12 5.25
N GLN A 98 -7.39 9.17 4.54
CA GLN A 98 -7.53 8.63 3.19
C GLN A 98 -7.71 9.79 2.22
N GLY A 99 -7.35 9.55 0.96
CA GLY A 99 -7.56 10.53 -0.09
C GLY A 99 -7.48 9.89 -1.46
N GLU A 100 -7.41 10.75 -2.46
CA GLU A 100 -7.25 10.36 -3.84
C GLU A 100 -6.40 11.38 -4.57
N ILE A 101 -5.79 10.96 -5.68
CA ILE A 101 -5.07 11.85 -6.57
C ILE A 101 -5.57 11.65 -7.99
N GLN A 102 -5.81 12.77 -8.66
CA GLN A 102 -6.16 12.79 -10.07
C GLN A 102 -4.89 12.91 -10.91
N LEU A 103 -4.65 11.91 -11.75
CA LEU A 103 -3.56 11.84 -12.71
C LEU A 103 -4.15 11.91 -14.12
N GLY A 104 -4.54 13.11 -14.53
CA GLY A 104 -5.25 13.33 -15.80
C GLY A 104 -6.62 12.63 -15.80
N PRO A 105 -6.89 11.68 -16.72
CA PRO A 105 -8.17 10.97 -16.81
C PRO A 105 -8.37 9.86 -15.76
N LEU A 106 -7.35 9.54 -14.97
CA LEU A 106 -7.38 8.46 -13.97
C LEU A 106 -7.38 9.02 -12.55
N VAL A 107 -8.20 8.44 -11.67
CA VAL A 107 -8.13 8.68 -10.22
C VAL A 107 -7.53 7.47 -9.53
N VAL A 108 -6.53 7.73 -8.67
CA VAL A 108 -5.88 6.71 -7.85
C VAL A 108 -6.25 6.91 -6.38
N ASN A 109 -6.81 5.88 -5.75
CA ASN A 109 -7.11 5.86 -4.33
C ASN A 109 -5.83 5.81 -3.48
N LEU A 110 -5.66 6.76 -2.57
CA LEU A 110 -4.56 6.82 -1.61
C LEU A 110 -5.06 6.40 -0.23
N ASN A 111 -4.61 5.24 0.22
CA ASN A 111 -5.05 4.66 1.49
C ASN A 111 -3.82 4.10 2.23
N PRO A 112 -3.11 4.93 3.02
CA PRO A 112 -2.22 4.43 4.06
C PRO A 112 -3.04 3.60 5.06
N GLU A 113 -2.60 2.39 5.36
CA GLU A 113 -3.34 1.50 6.26
C GLU A 113 -3.20 1.92 7.73
N VAL A 114 -2.03 2.39 8.16
CA VAL A 114 -1.78 2.75 9.56
C VAL A 114 -1.04 4.08 9.69
N GLY A 115 -1.33 4.82 10.75
CA GLY A 115 -0.58 6.00 11.17
C GLY A 115 0.24 5.69 12.42
N PHE A 116 1.49 6.14 12.47
CA PHE A 116 2.32 6.05 13.68
C PHE A 116 3.04 7.35 13.99
N LEU A 117 2.93 7.85 15.21
CA LEU A 117 3.87 8.81 15.76
C LEU A 117 5.13 8.05 16.18
N ILE A 118 6.20 8.20 15.40
CA ILE A 118 7.50 7.58 15.68
C ILE A 118 8.46 8.70 16.10
N GLY A 119 8.88 8.67 17.37
CA GLY A 119 9.52 9.83 17.99
C GLY A 119 8.57 11.03 18.01
N ARG A 120 8.91 12.11 17.30
CA ARG A 120 8.08 13.32 17.18
C ARG A 120 7.48 13.52 15.79
N LYS A 121 7.65 12.57 14.87
CA LYS A 121 7.20 12.70 13.48
C LYS A 121 6.01 11.77 13.20
N PRO A 122 4.87 12.30 12.74
CA PRO A 122 3.75 11.46 12.32
C PRO A 122 4.07 10.79 10.99
N HIS A 123 3.89 9.47 10.91
CA HIS A 123 4.14 8.66 9.73
C HIS A 123 2.83 8.12 9.17
N LEU A 124 2.60 8.32 7.86
CA LEU A 124 1.51 7.68 7.12
C LEU A 124 2.06 6.46 6.39
N VAL A 125 1.66 5.28 6.84
CA VAL A 125 2.32 4.03 6.47
C VAL A 125 1.43 3.17 5.59
N LYS A 126 1.94 2.87 4.39
CA LYS A 126 1.39 1.85 3.50
C LYS A 126 2.00 0.48 3.84
N LEU A 127 1.18 -0.55 3.99
CA LEU A 127 1.63 -1.91 4.32
C LEU A 127 1.89 -2.75 3.07
N TYR A 128 3.08 -3.35 3.00
CA TYR A 128 3.49 -4.28 1.94
C TYR A 128 3.67 -5.68 2.51
N PHE A 129 2.81 -6.61 2.07
CA PHE A 129 2.68 -7.93 2.67
C PHE A 129 3.37 -9.06 1.90
N ARG A 130 3.90 -8.81 0.70
CA ARG A 130 4.37 -9.88 -0.19
C ARG A 130 5.66 -10.53 0.32
N GLN A 131 5.88 -11.77 -0.10
CA GLN A 131 7.10 -12.51 0.23
C GLN A 131 8.32 -11.91 -0.46
N GLU A 132 8.18 -11.45 -1.71
CA GLU A 132 9.26 -10.79 -2.44
C GLU A 132 9.66 -9.50 -1.73
N PRO A 133 10.97 -9.23 -1.54
CA PRO A 133 11.43 -7.99 -0.92
C PRO A 133 10.84 -6.74 -1.58
N LEU A 134 10.48 -5.75 -0.75
CA LEU A 134 10.08 -4.44 -1.26
C LEU A 134 11.24 -3.82 -2.07
N THR A 135 11.00 -3.59 -3.36
CA THR A 135 12.01 -2.97 -4.25
C THR A 135 12.02 -1.46 -4.11
N SER A 136 13.21 -0.85 -4.29
CA SER A 136 13.38 0.61 -4.25
C SER A 136 12.49 1.34 -5.26
N LYS A 137 12.29 0.76 -6.46
CA LYS A 137 11.41 1.32 -7.49
C LYS A 137 9.95 1.36 -7.03
N ARG A 138 9.44 0.26 -6.45
CA ARG A 138 8.07 0.19 -5.93
C ARG A 138 7.86 1.18 -4.79
N SER A 139 8.78 1.22 -3.83
CA SER A 139 8.67 2.16 -2.71
C SER A 139 8.70 3.60 -3.20
N SER A 140 9.60 3.95 -4.12
CA SER A 140 9.69 5.31 -4.68
C SER A 140 8.39 5.75 -5.35
N ILE A 141 7.75 4.88 -6.14
CA ILE A 141 6.48 5.21 -6.82
C ILE A 141 5.35 5.40 -5.80
N VAL A 142 5.19 4.47 -4.85
CA VAL A 142 4.13 4.55 -3.83
C VAL A 142 4.29 5.81 -2.99
N LEU A 143 5.50 6.07 -2.51
CA LEU A 143 5.80 7.21 -1.66
C LEU A 143 5.59 8.53 -2.40
N ALA A 144 5.96 8.61 -3.68
CA ALA A 144 5.68 9.78 -4.51
C ALA A 144 4.18 10.04 -4.71
N LEU A 145 3.38 8.99 -4.93
CA LEU A 145 1.93 9.11 -5.06
C LEU A 145 1.27 9.58 -3.76
N LEU A 146 1.69 9.04 -2.63
CA LEU A 146 1.20 9.47 -1.31
C LEU A 146 1.59 10.93 -1.04
N ALA A 147 2.85 11.30 -1.27
CA ALA A 147 3.32 12.67 -1.07
C ALA A 147 2.59 13.66 -1.99
N ALA A 148 2.37 13.32 -3.26
CA ALA A 148 1.67 14.20 -4.20
C ALA A 148 0.20 14.41 -3.84
N GLY A 149 -0.50 13.37 -3.37
CA GLY A 149 -1.94 13.48 -3.09
C GLY A 149 -2.30 13.89 -1.67
N LEU A 150 -1.44 13.60 -0.68
CA LEU A 150 -1.70 13.89 0.73
C LEU A 150 -0.73 14.94 1.31
N GLY A 151 0.43 15.17 0.70
CA GLY A 151 1.49 16.00 1.29
C GLY A 151 1.09 17.46 1.52
N ARG A 152 0.19 18.03 0.70
CA ARG A 152 -0.31 19.39 0.91
C ARG A 152 -1.18 19.50 2.17
N SER A 153 -2.02 18.50 2.43
CA SER A 153 -2.90 18.47 3.60
C SER A 153 -2.18 17.99 4.87
N TYR A 154 -1.08 17.26 4.70
CA TYR A 154 -0.30 16.65 5.78
C TYR A 154 1.21 16.96 5.61
N PRO A 155 1.63 18.24 5.62
CA PRO A 155 3.01 18.64 5.28
C PRO A 155 4.06 18.15 6.29
N GLU A 156 3.67 18.01 7.56
CA GLU A 156 4.55 17.51 8.63
C GLU A 156 4.62 15.98 8.70
N HIS A 157 3.87 15.28 7.84
CA HIS A 157 3.82 13.82 7.87
C HIS A 157 4.89 13.19 6.99
N VAL A 158 5.53 12.16 7.52
CA VAL A 158 6.45 11.31 6.79
C VAL A 158 5.64 10.22 6.08
N PHE A 159 5.75 10.15 4.76
CA PHE A 159 5.17 9.03 4.00
C PHE A 159 6.11 7.84 4.06
N ALA A 160 5.56 6.66 4.39
CA ALA A 160 6.35 5.46 4.55
C ALA A 160 5.68 4.22 3.95
N MET A 161 6.50 3.25 3.59
CA MET A 161 6.11 1.89 3.27
C MET A 161 6.73 0.92 4.28
N LEU A 162 5.93 0.05 4.87
CA LEU A 162 6.41 -1.03 5.73
C LEU A 162 6.45 -2.32 4.93
N ASP A 163 7.65 -2.88 4.73
CA ASP A 163 7.79 -4.29 4.36
C ASP A 163 7.46 -5.12 5.61
N VAL A 164 6.23 -5.60 5.67
CA VAL A 164 5.63 -6.16 6.89
C VAL A 164 6.35 -7.44 7.30
N GLN A 165 6.61 -8.35 6.36
CA GLN A 165 7.29 -9.61 6.68
C GLN A 165 8.73 -9.39 7.18
N ARG A 166 9.41 -8.34 6.71
CA ARG A 166 10.78 -8.01 7.14
C ARG A 166 10.83 -7.09 8.36
N GLY A 167 9.70 -6.51 8.74
CA GLY A 167 9.60 -5.49 9.78
C GLY A 167 10.42 -4.23 9.46
N LYS A 168 10.57 -3.88 8.17
CA LYS A 168 11.44 -2.80 7.71
C LYS A 168 10.63 -1.62 7.18
N LEU A 169 10.80 -0.46 7.81
CA LEU A 169 10.18 0.79 7.37
C LEU A 169 11.07 1.47 6.31
N HIS A 170 10.45 1.85 5.20
CA HIS A 170 11.05 2.61 4.12
C HIS A 170 10.37 3.97 4.05
N THR A 171 11.12 5.04 4.29
CA THR A 171 10.63 6.42 4.21
C THR A 171 11.17 7.09 2.97
N THR A 172 10.51 8.17 2.55
CA THR A 172 11.11 9.15 1.66
C THR A 172 11.32 10.42 2.47
N GLU A 173 12.58 10.83 2.62
CA GLU A 173 12.91 12.19 3.07
C GLU A 173 13.04 13.13 1.87
N ALA A 174 13.10 12.58 0.65
CA ALA A 174 13.33 13.34 -0.55
C ALA A 174 12.12 14.23 -0.86
N PRO A 175 12.36 15.50 -1.22
CA PRO A 175 11.31 16.43 -1.62
C PRO A 175 10.54 15.90 -2.83
N HIS A 176 9.36 16.47 -3.05
CA HIS A 176 8.54 16.27 -4.23
C HIS A 176 9.41 16.15 -5.50
N ASN A 177 9.35 15.00 -6.20
CA ASN A 177 10.10 14.75 -7.43
C ASN A 177 9.20 15.02 -8.64
N PRO A 178 9.28 16.20 -9.28
CA PRO A 178 8.36 16.58 -10.35
C PRO A 178 8.52 15.70 -11.59
N ARG A 179 9.72 15.15 -11.82
CA ARG A 179 9.98 14.24 -12.94
C ARG A 179 9.24 12.91 -12.77
N LEU A 180 9.21 12.38 -11.54
CA LEU A 180 8.47 11.16 -11.24
C LEU A 180 6.97 11.41 -11.36
N GLU A 181 6.47 12.56 -10.90
CA GLU A 181 5.05 12.92 -11.07
C GLU A 181 4.66 13.01 -12.55
N MET A 182 5.47 13.66 -13.38
CA MET A 182 5.28 13.74 -14.83
C MET A 182 5.22 12.34 -15.47
N LEU A 183 6.14 11.44 -15.08
CA LEU A 183 6.11 10.05 -15.55
C LEU A 183 4.83 9.34 -15.14
N LEU A 184 4.37 9.50 -13.90
CA LEU A 184 3.14 8.87 -13.40
C LEU A 184 1.88 9.39 -14.10
N ARG A 185 1.85 10.65 -14.50
CA ARG A 185 0.78 11.20 -15.36
C ARG A 185 0.79 10.56 -16.74
N GLY A 186 1.96 10.37 -17.35
CA GLY A 186 2.11 9.63 -18.62
C GLY A 186 1.63 8.18 -18.51
N GLU A 187 1.97 7.51 -17.40
CA GLU A 187 1.49 6.16 -17.10
C GLU A 187 -0.03 6.09 -16.93
N ALA A 188 -0.62 7.06 -16.25
CA ALA A 188 -2.08 7.16 -16.09
C ALA A 188 -2.80 7.39 -17.43
N ALA A 189 -2.22 8.20 -18.33
CA ALA A 189 -2.73 8.38 -19.68
C ALA A 189 -2.63 7.07 -20.48
N SER A 190 -1.50 6.37 -20.42
CA SER A 190 -1.32 5.07 -21.07
C SER A 190 -2.34 4.03 -20.58
N PHE A 191 -2.55 3.95 -19.26
CA PHE A 191 -3.58 3.08 -18.68
C PHE A 191 -4.96 3.39 -19.27
N SER A 192 -5.34 4.67 -19.28
CA SER A 192 -6.67 5.11 -19.72
C SER A 192 -6.90 4.84 -21.21
N THR A 193 -5.88 5.06 -22.05
CA THR A 193 -5.94 4.72 -23.48
C THR A 193 -6.14 3.21 -23.69
N ILE A 194 -5.36 2.37 -23.01
CA ILE A 194 -5.51 0.91 -23.12
C ILE A 194 -6.89 0.47 -22.63
N TYR A 195 -7.36 1.02 -21.51
CA TYR A 195 -8.65 0.64 -20.91
C TYR A 195 -9.84 1.02 -21.81
N ALA A 196 -9.77 2.15 -22.51
CA ALA A 196 -10.79 2.59 -23.44
C ALA A 196 -10.81 1.78 -24.75
N ALA A 197 -9.66 1.22 -25.16
CA ALA A 197 -9.53 0.43 -26.39
C ALA A 197 -9.89 -1.06 -26.22
N LEU A 198 -9.83 -1.58 -24.99
CA LEU A 198 -10.28 -2.93 -24.62
C LEU A 198 -11.78 -2.95 -24.31
#